data_AF-A0A9W8AEB3-F1
#
_entry.id   AF-A0A9W8AEB3-F1
#
_cell.length_a   1.000
_cell.length_b   1.000
_cell.length_c   1.000
_cell.angle_alpha   90.00
_cell.angle_beta   90.00
_cell.angle_gamma   90.00
#
_symmetry.space_group_name_H-M   'P 1'
#
loop_
_entity.id
_entity.type
_entity.pdbx_description
1 polymer ?
#
loop_
_entity_poly.entity_id
_entity_poly.type
_entity_poly.pdbx_seq_one_letter_code
_entity_poly.pdbx_strand_id
1 'polypeptide(L)'
;MGCKGPCNMPKSASDANNVSPNLPVFQRGQVIQPWWNRMNHPGGFVRFAFVPFSQSDDWDAFNSNVAQYTCYEKDCGPDDPGFTIFEAGNGPGNGKCSASLTIPTHFPDNTVVTLQWIWFGGGVYYAQPKAGFGEYYSCTDLVIKGGAQVTVPHAGKSTPPPFVGKDYANPKTEVCKYWSSNKVGDCSFGDRKPSPVAGNLLSQSLEPCVVNASSSAGSRVGKPFGY
;
A
#
# COMPACT_ATOMS: atom_id res chain seq x y z
N MET A 1 19.78 -1.40 -5.85
CA MET A 1 19.39 -0.06 -5.37
C MET A 1 17.90 -0.15 -5.09
N GLY A 2 17.48 -0.25 -3.83
CA GLY A 2 16.06 -0.12 -3.49
C GLY A 2 15.72 1.36 -3.53
N CYS A 3 14.69 1.75 -4.27
CA CYS A 3 14.21 3.13 -4.29
C CYS A 3 13.94 3.57 -2.83
N LYS A 4 14.36 4.78 -2.44
CA LYS A 4 14.31 5.29 -1.06
C LYS A 4 13.52 6.59 -1.01
N GLY A 5 12.29 6.55 -1.48
CA GLY A 5 11.36 7.67 -1.37
C GLY A 5 10.00 7.15 -0.97
N PRO A 6 9.07 8.02 -0.57
CA PRO A 6 7.66 7.63 -0.44
C PRO A 6 7.07 7.13 -1.77
N CYS A 7 7.73 7.42 -2.89
CA CYS A 7 7.39 6.97 -4.21
C CYS A 7 8.48 6.06 -4.81
N ASN A 8 8.08 5.21 -5.76
CA ASN A 8 8.98 4.32 -6.50
C ASN A 8 9.97 5.09 -7.40
N MET A 9 9.68 6.35 -7.71
CA MET A 9 10.52 7.27 -8.47
C MET A 9 10.56 8.62 -7.75
N PRO A 10 11.67 9.37 -7.80
CA PRO A 10 11.73 10.70 -7.22
C PRO A 10 10.87 11.68 -8.01
N LYS A 11 10.40 12.74 -7.35
CA LYS A 11 9.64 13.84 -7.99
C LYS A 11 10.31 14.37 -9.25
N SER A 12 11.63 14.49 -9.25
CA SER A 12 12.41 15.01 -10.39
C SER A 12 12.32 14.15 -11.64
N ALA A 13 11.94 12.87 -11.51
CA ALA A 13 11.75 11.95 -12.62
C ALA A 13 10.29 11.83 -13.08
N SER A 14 9.37 12.60 -12.47
CA SER A 14 7.96 12.57 -12.83
C SER A 14 7.67 13.30 -14.15
N ASP A 15 6.74 12.73 -14.92
CA ASP A 15 6.15 13.34 -16.11
C ASP A 15 5.44 14.67 -15.83
N ALA A 16 5.05 14.93 -14.58
CA ALA A 16 4.45 16.21 -14.18
C ALA A 16 5.41 17.40 -14.35
N ASN A 17 6.72 17.15 -14.48
CA ASN A 17 7.71 18.20 -14.77
C ASN A 17 7.85 18.51 -16.27
N ASN A 18 7.20 17.74 -17.16
CA ASN A 18 7.24 17.99 -18.59
C ASN A 18 6.49 19.28 -18.94
N VAL A 19 6.88 19.95 -20.02
CA VAL A 19 6.25 21.21 -20.50
C VAL A 19 4.77 21.01 -20.84
N SER A 20 4.39 19.81 -21.26
CA SER A 20 3.00 19.42 -21.55
C SER A 20 2.71 18.05 -20.93
N PRO A 21 2.48 17.99 -19.61
CA PRO A 21 2.33 16.73 -18.91
C PRO A 21 0.97 16.11 -19.23
N ASN A 22 0.94 14.85 -19.63
CA ASN A 22 -0.30 14.12 -19.90
C ASN A 22 -0.76 13.41 -18.62
N LEU A 23 -1.31 14.18 -17.68
CA LEU A 23 -1.78 13.65 -16.40
C LEU A 23 -3.29 13.38 -16.44
N PRO A 24 -3.76 12.31 -15.80
CA PRO A 24 -5.20 12.09 -15.65
C PRO A 24 -5.82 13.22 -14.82
N VAL A 25 -7.03 13.61 -15.18
CA VAL A 25 -7.77 14.69 -14.53
C VAL A 25 -8.96 14.10 -13.77
N PHE A 26 -9.09 14.46 -12.50
CA PHE A 26 -10.19 14.04 -11.63
C PHE A 26 -10.82 15.22 -10.91
N GLN A 27 -12.08 15.07 -10.49
CA GLN A 27 -12.81 16.08 -9.73
C GLN A 27 -12.71 15.83 -8.22
N ARG A 28 -12.79 16.89 -7.43
CA ARG A 28 -12.97 16.77 -5.97
C ARG A 28 -14.23 15.96 -5.64
N GLY A 29 -14.13 15.04 -4.69
CA GLY A 29 -15.23 14.17 -4.28
C GLY A 29 -15.59 13.06 -5.27
N GLN A 30 -14.92 12.99 -6.42
CA GLN A 30 -15.08 11.88 -7.35
C GLN A 30 -14.61 10.57 -6.69
N VAL A 31 -15.38 9.49 -6.87
CA VAL A 31 -14.92 8.15 -6.54
C VAL A 31 -14.14 7.59 -7.72
N ILE A 32 -12.89 7.19 -7.47
CA ILE A 32 -12.02 6.49 -8.42
C ILE A 32 -11.83 5.04 -7.97
N GLN A 33 -11.38 4.19 -8.91
CA GLN A 33 -11.09 2.77 -8.67
C GLN A 33 -9.62 2.46 -8.99
N PRO A 34 -8.67 2.86 -8.12
CA PRO A 34 -7.31 2.35 -8.20
C PRO A 34 -7.32 0.83 -8.11
N TRP A 35 -6.42 0.21 -8.87
CA TRP A 35 -6.31 -1.23 -8.96
C TRP A 35 -4.86 -1.66 -8.97
N TRP A 36 -4.61 -2.91 -8.58
CA TRP A 36 -3.31 -3.55 -8.59
C TRP A 36 -3.47 -5.03 -8.92
N ASN A 37 -2.41 -5.65 -9.41
CA ASN A 37 -2.39 -7.10 -9.57
C ASN A 37 -2.06 -7.74 -8.23
N ARG A 38 -2.79 -8.80 -7.88
CA ARG A 38 -2.52 -9.62 -6.69
C ARG A 38 -1.16 -10.30 -6.74
N MET A 39 -0.82 -10.83 -7.92
CA MET A 39 0.33 -11.69 -8.12
C MET A 39 0.34 -12.88 -7.13
N ASN A 40 1.50 -13.51 -6.94
CA ASN A 40 1.69 -14.61 -6.00
C ASN A 40 1.89 -14.15 -4.54
N HIS A 41 1.33 -13.01 -4.15
CA HIS A 41 1.58 -12.41 -2.84
C HIS A 41 0.28 -12.23 -2.05
N PRO A 42 0.01 -13.08 -1.04
CA PRO A 42 -1.20 -12.99 -0.25
C PRO A 42 -1.12 -11.98 0.89
N GLY A 43 -2.31 -11.49 1.28
CA GLY A 43 -2.58 -10.69 2.46
C GLY A 43 -1.89 -9.33 2.49
N GLY A 44 -1.99 -8.71 3.66
CA GLY A 44 -1.54 -7.37 3.93
C GLY A 44 -2.63 -6.32 3.73
N PHE A 45 -2.18 -5.08 3.77
CA PHE A 45 -2.97 -3.88 3.75
C PHE A 45 -2.51 -3.01 2.60
N VAL A 46 -3.41 -2.18 2.10
CA VAL A 46 -3.11 -1.09 1.18
C VAL A 46 -3.39 0.24 1.85
N ARG A 47 -2.47 1.19 1.73
CA ARG A 47 -2.65 2.61 2.06
C ARG A 47 -2.78 3.45 0.82
N PHE A 48 -3.74 4.36 0.84
CA PHE A 48 -3.87 5.45 -0.11
C PHE A 48 -3.67 6.79 0.60
N ALA A 49 -2.77 7.61 0.08
CA ALA A 49 -2.52 8.95 0.58
C ALA A 49 -2.37 9.92 -0.59
N PHE A 50 -2.76 11.18 -0.40
CA PHE A 50 -2.63 12.23 -1.41
C PHE A 50 -1.83 13.38 -0.84
N VAL A 51 -0.91 13.92 -1.62
CA VAL A 51 -0.18 15.15 -1.27
C VAL A 51 -0.10 16.07 -2.48
N PRO A 52 0.05 17.38 -2.31
CA PRO A 52 0.48 18.25 -3.39
C PRO A 52 1.75 17.70 -4.05
N PHE A 53 1.87 17.82 -5.38
CA PHE A 53 3.06 17.34 -6.10
C PHE A 53 4.37 17.94 -5.59
N SER A 54 4.32 19.12 -4.96
CA SER A 54 5.49 19.73 -4.31
C SER A 54 6.06 18.89 -3.16
N GLN A 55 5.26 18.02 -2.56
CA GLN A 55 5.56 17.19 -1.38
C GLN A 55 5.70 15.70 -1.72
N SER A 56 5.81 15.32 -3.01
CA SER A 56 5.81 13.92 -3.42
C SER A 56 7.05 13.11 -3.04
N ASP A 57 8.11 13.76 -2.57
CA ASP A 57 9.30 13.12 -1.98
C ASP A 57 9.27 13.11 -0.43
N ASP A 58 8.20 13.60 0.20
CA ASP A 58 8.09 13.77 1.65
C ASP A 58 7.22 12.68 2.30
N TRP A 59 7.84 11.81 3.11
CA TRP A 59 7.15 10.76 3.86
C TRP A 59 6.14 11.29 4.88
N ASP A 60 6.49 12.36 5.58
CA ASP A 60 5.65 12.91 6.65
C ASP A 60 4.41 13.58 6.07
N ALA A 61 4.53 14.19 4.89
CA ALA A 61 3.40 14.69 4.13
C ALA A 61 2.40 13.56 3.82
N PHE A 62 2.86 12.41 3.32
CA PHE A 62 1.97 11.27 3.05
C PHE A 62 1.39 10.67 4.34
N ASN A 63 2.19 10.54 5.39
CA ASN A 63 1.72 10.04 6.69
C ASN A 63 0.64 10.93 7.31
N SER A 64 0.68 12.23 7.04
CA SER A 64 -0.30 13.20 7.54
C SER A 64 -1.53 13.33 6.66
N ASN A 65 -1.50 12.83 5.43
CA ASN A 65 -2.56 12.98 4.43
C ASN A 65 -3.08 11.63 3.90
N VAL A 66 -3.23 10.66 4.81
CA VAL A 66 -3.81 9.37 4.47
C VAL A 66 -5.31 9.52 4.19
N ALA A 67 -5.74 9.08 3.01
CA ALA A 67 -7.12 9.20 2.57
C ALA A 67 -7.95 7.97 2.91
N GLN A 68 -7.35 6.79 2.77
CA GLN A 68 -8.02 5.53 3.03
C GLN A 68 -6.98 4.44 3.17
N TYR A 69 -7.45 3.36 3.73
CA TYR A 69 -6.76 2.10 3.64
C TYR A 69 -7.74 0.93 3.51
N THR A 70 -7.24 -0.20 3.00
CA THR A 70 -8.06 -1.37 2.69
C THR A 70 -7.27 -2.65 2.87
N CYS A 71 -7.94 -3.80 2.95
CA CYS A 71 -7.26 -5.07 2.73
C CYS A 71 -6.72 -5.19 1.29
N TYR A 72 -5.56 -5.83 1.14
CA TYR A 72 -4.93 -6.05 -0.17
C TYR A 72 -5.78 -6.96 -1.08
N GLU A 73 -6.44 -7.97 -0.50
CA GLU A 73 -7.25 -8.96 -1.23
C GLU A 73 -8.76 -8.75 -0.98
N LYS A 74 -9.24 -7.51 -1.00
CA LYS A 74 -10.64 -7.21 -0.68
C LYS A 74 -11.64 -7.83 -1.67
N ASP A 75 -11.34 -7.73 -2.95
CA ASP A 75 -12.21 -8.07 -4.07
C ASP A 75 -11.53 -9.02 -5.08
N CYS A 76 -10.40 -9.60 -4.67
CA CYS A 76 -9.60 -10.55 -5.46
C CYS A 76 -9.14 -11.72 -4.58
N GLY A 77 -8.52 -12.73 -5.17
CA GLY A 77 -8.00 -13.91 -4.45
C GLY A 77 -7.07 -14.75 -5.33
N PRO A 78 -6.58 -15.89 -4.83
CA PRO A 78 -5.78 -16.81 -5.62
C PRO A 78 -6.57 -17.37 -6.81
N ASP A 79 -5.87 -17.77 -7.88
CA ASP A 79 -6.51 -18.37 -9.05
C ASP A 79 -7.07 -19.77 -8.74
N ASP A 80 -6.40 -20.51 -7.85
CA ASP A 80 -6.86 -21.79 -7.32
C ASP A 80 -7.17 -21.70 -5.81
N PRO A 81 -8.45 -21.62 -5.42
CA PRO A 81 -8.89 -21.66 -4.03
C PRO A 81 -8.50 -22.95 -3.27
N GLY A 82 -8.28 -24.05 -3.99
CA GLY A 82 -7.89 -25.35 -3.43
C GLY A 82 -6.40 -25.48 -3.12
N PHE A 83 -5.59 -24.49 -3.48
CA PHE A 83 -4.16 -24.48 -3.18
C PHE A 83 -3.90 -24.26 -1.69
N THR A 84 -3.31 -25.25 -1.02
CA THR A 84 -3.09 -25.23 0.45
C THR A 84 -1.64 -25.37 0.89
N ILE A 85 -0.67 -25.47 -0.03
CA ILE A 85 0.76 -25.66 0.30
C ILE A 85 1.27 -24.55 1.24
N PHE A 86 0.72 -23.34 1.13
CA PHE A 86 1.08 -22.19 1.96
C PHE A 86 -0.06 -21.74 2.90
N GLU A 87 -0.99 -22.64 3.27
CA GLU A 87 -2.29 -22.34 3.89
C GLU A 87 -3.36 -21.89 2.88
N ALA A 88 -4.64 -22.02 3.27
CA ALA A 88 -5.76 -21.67 2.41
C ALA A 88 -5.78 -20.18 2.05
N GLY A 89 -6.07 -19.87 0.78
CA GLY A 89 -6.09 -18.48 0.30
C GLY A 89 -4.71 -17.86 0.09
N ASN A 90 -3.63 -18.65 0.14
CA ASN A 90 -2.24 -18.20 -0.08
C ASN A 90 -1.63 -18.72 -1.38
N GLY A 91 -2.45 -19.32 -2.25
CA GLY A 91 -2.03 -19.74 -3.57
C GLY A 91 -1.60 -18.58 -4.47
N PRO A 92 -0.93 -18.88 -5.60
CA PRO A 92 -0.64 -17.90 -6.63
C PRO A 92 -1.93 -17.38 -7.26
N GLY A 93 -1.88 -16.17 -7.84
CA GLY A 93 -2.96 -15.69 -8.68
C GLY A 93 -2.64 -14.39 -9.39
N ASN A 94 -3.27 -14.11 -10.52
CA ASN A 94 -3.07 -12.84 -11.25
C ASN A 94 -4.31 -11.96 -11.27
N GLY A 95 -5.25 -12.22 -10.34
CA GLY A 95 -6.45 -11.44 -10.17
C GLY A 95 -6.16 -9.94 -9.98
N LYS A 96 -7.03 -9.12 -10.58
CA LYS A 96 -7.05 -7.66 -10.40
C LYS A 96 -7.78 -7.35 -9.09
N CYS A 97 -7.08 -6.73 -8.16
CA CYS A 97 -7.63 -6.21 -6.92
C CYS A 97 -7.91 -4.71 -7.07
N SER A 98 -8.86 -4.17 -6.33
CA SER A 98 -9.19 -2.75 -6.40
C SER A 98 -9.73 -2.19 -5.09
N ALA A 99 -9.86 -0.86 -5.05
CA ALA A 99 -10.54 -0.16 -3.99
C ALA A 99 -11.37 1.00 -4.54
N SER A 100 -12.50 1.28 -3.93
CA SER A 100 -13.18 2.56 -4.14
C SER A 100 -12.49 3.62 -3.29
N LEU A 101 -12.02 4.70 -3.90
CA LEU A 101 -11.28 5.77 -3.23
C LEU A 101 -11.88 7.14 -3.63
N THR A 102 -12.19 7.98 -2.66
CA THR A 102 -12.73 9.32 -2.93
C THR A 102 -11.61 10.35 -3.03
N ILE A 103 -11.60 11.14 -4.10
CA ILE A 103 -10.64 12.26 -4.27
C ILE A 103 -10.89 13.31 -3.19
N PRO A 104 -9.87 13.71 -2.39
CA PRO A 104 -10.06 14.68 -1.32
C PRO A 104 -10.58 16.02 -1.82
N THR A 105 -11.48 16.63 -1.05
CA THR A 105 -12.20 17.86 -1.44
C THR A 105 -11.50 19.15 -1.03
N HIS A 106 -10.37 19.05 -0.32
CA HIS A 106 -9.64 20.21 0.22
C HIS A 106 -8.58 20.75 -0.74
N PHE A 107 -8.20 20.00 -1.79
CA PHE A 107 -7.21 20.47 -2.76
C PHE A 107 -7.75 21.64 -3.59
N PRO A 108 -6.93 22.68 -3.84
CA PRO A 108 -7.33 23.78 -4.71
C PRO A 108 -7.65 23.31 -6.13
N ASP A 109 -8.40 24.14 -6.86
CA ASP A 109 -8.69 23.85 -8.26
C ASP A 109 -7.43 23.91 -9.14
N ASN A 110 -7.41 23.05 -10.16
CA ASN A 110 -6.33 22.96 -11.14
C ASN A 110 -4.94 22.70 -10.50
N THR A 111 -4.89 21.79 -9.52
CA THR A 111 -3.67 21.45 -8.78
C THR A 111 -3.17 20.06 -9.16
N VAL A 112 -1.86 19.92 -9.38
CA VAL A 112 -1.21 18.60 -9.51
C VAL A 112 -0.98 18.02 -8.12
N VAL A 113 -1.45 16.80 -7.91
CA VAL A 113 -1.26 16.03 -6.67
C VAL A 113 -0.68 14.66 -7.00
N THR A 114 -0.05 14.06 -6.00
CA THR A 114 0.49 12.70 -6.08
C THR A 114 -0.36 11.77 -5.22
N LEU A 115 -0.93 10.74 -5.84
CA LEU A 115 -1.54 9.61 -5.17
C LEU A 115 -0.47 8.56 -4.88
N GLN A 116 -0.32 8.19 -3.62
CA GLN A 116 0.52 7.07 -3.20
C GLN A 116 -0.34 5.84 -2.92
N TRP A 117 0.09 4.71 -3.46
CA TRP A 117 -0.34 3.37 -3.08
C TRP A 117 0.82 2.70 -2.32
N ILE A 118 0.57 2.19 -1.12
CA ILE A 118 1.52 1.34 -0.39
C ILE A 118 0.86 0.01 -0.06
N TRP A 119 1.50 -1.11 -0.40
CA TRP A 119 1.21 -2.42 0.13
C TRP A 119 2.21 -2.81 1.22
N PHE A 120 1.70 -3.32 2.34
CA PHE A 120 2.49 -3.71 3.49
C PHE A 120 1.82 -4.85 4.27
N GLY A 121 2.58 -5.61 5.05
CA GLY A 121 2.04 -6.71 5.86
C GLY A 121 1.83 -8.02 5.09
N GLY A 122 2.08 -8.05 3.78
CA GLY A 122 1.97 -9.26 2.96
C GLY A 122 2.95 -10.35 3.37
N GLY A 123 2.71 -11.59 2.93
CA GLY A 123 3.57 -12.71 3.32
C GLY A 123 3.74 -13.79 2.27
N VAL A 124 4.34 -14.90 2.71
CA VAL A 124 4.81 -16.00 1.85
C VAL A 124 6.02 -15.58 1.00
N TYR A 125 6.98 -14.90 1.63
CA TYR A 125 8.23 -14.48 0.98
C TYR A 125 9.06 -15.71 0.56
N TYR A 126 9.41 -15.81 -0.73
CA TYR A 126 10.10 -16.97 -1.32
C TYR A 126 9.54 -18.33 -0.89
N ALA A 127 8.22 -18.49 -1.00
CA ALA A 127 7.53 -19.75 -0.65
C ALA A 127 7.74 -20.17 0.82
N GLN A 128 8.09 -19.23 1.71
CA GLN A 128 8.19 -19.46 3.14
C GLN A 128 6.92 -18.95 3.84
N PRO A 129 6.00 -19.83 4.30
CA PRO A 129 4.71 -19.43 4.86
C PRO A 129 4.79 -18.58 6.13
N LYS A 130 5.97 -18.43 6.73
CA LYS A 130 6.21 -17.69 7.97
C LYS A 130 6.98 -16.37 7.76
N ALA A 131 7.28 -16.05 6.51
CA ALA A 131 8.06 -14.89 6.14
C ALA A 131 7.17 -13.80 5.53
N GLY A 132 7.31 -12.57 6.05
CA GLY A 132 6.57 -11.40 5.60
C GLY A 132 7.37 -10.55 4.61
N PHE A 133 6.69 -10.01 3.60
CA PHE A 133 7.23 -8.98 2.72
C PHE A 133 7.47 -7.67 3.48
N GLY A 134 8.40 -6.87 2.97
CA GLY A 134 8.54 -5.46 3.31
C GLY A 134 7.44 -4.62 2.68
N GLU A 135 7.73 -3.33 2.53
CA GLU A 135 6.77 -2.35 2.02
C GLU A 135 7.03 -2.08 0.53
N TYR A 136 5.96 -2.09 -0.26
CA TYR A 136 5.98 -1.79 -1.68
C TYR A 136 5.13 -0.57 -1.93
N TYR A 137 5.63 0.37 -2.70
CA TYR A 137 4.94 1.61 -2.96
C TYR A 137 5.03 2.01 -4.42
N SER A 138 4.00 2.69 -4.88
CA SER A 138 3.90 3.27 -6.21
C SER A 138 3.18 4.61 -6.10
N CYS A 139 3.60 5.57 -6.91
CA CYS A 139 2.96 6.87 -6.98
C CYS A 139 2.42 7.16 -8.38
N THR A 140 1.34 7.93 -8.43
CA THR A 140 0.75 8.42 -9.67
C THR A 140 0.39 9.87 -9.50
N ASP A 141 0.90 10.71 -10.40
CA ASP A 141 0.55 12.13 -10.44
C ASP A 141 -0.73 12.35 -11.25
N LEU A 142 -1.57 13.25 -10.77
CA LEU A 142 -2.87 13.56 -11.36
C LEU A 142 -3.23 15.03 -11.14
N VAL A 143 -4.14 15.55 -11.96
CA VAL A 143 -4.67 16.91 -11.81
C VAL A 143 -6.04 16.86 -11.15
N ILE A 144 -6.22 17.62 -10.08
CA ILE A 144 -7.54 17.86 -9.49
C ILE A 144 -8.12 19.14 -10.10
N LYS A 145 -9.26 19.01 -10.79
CA LYS A 145 -9.96 20.13 -11.43
C LYS A 145 -11.47 19.91 -11.39
N GLY A 146 -12.21 20.93 -10.96
CA GLY A 146 -13.65 20.88 -10.73
C GLY A 146 -14.07 20.13 -9.47
N GLY A 147 -15.38 20.08 -9.24
CA GLY A 147 -16.00 19.52 -8.04
C GLY A 147 -16.11 20.53 -6.89
N ALA A 148 -16.99 20.25 -5.91
CA ALA A 148 -17.20 21.12 -4.76
C ALA A 148 -15.96 21.11 -3.87
N GLN A 149 -15.37 22.29 -3.64
CA GLN A 149 -14.30 22.45 -2.66
C GLN A 149 -14.92 22.62 -1.28
N VAL A 150 -14.48 21.83 -0.32
CA VAL A 150 -14.86 22.02 1.08
C VAL A 150 -13.83 22.96 1.69
N THR A 151 -14.20 24.21 1.95
CA THR A 151 -13.36 25.25 2.57
C THR A 151 -13.25 25.13 4.09
N VAL A 152 -13.82 24.08 4.68
CA VAL A 152 -13.66 23.85 6.12
C VAL A 152 -12.16 23.72 6.38
N PRO A 153 -11.57 24.56 7.27
CA PRO A 153 -10.19 24.36 7.68
C PRO A 153 -10.06 22.91 8.10
N HIS A 154 -8.99 22.23 7.72
CA HIS A 154 -8.65 20.94 8.30
C HIS A 154 -8.34 21.22 9.79
N ALA A 155 -9.40 21.34 10.59
CA ALA A 155 -9.39 21.91 11.92
C ALA A 155 -8.94 20.82 12.87
N GLY A 156 -7.62 20.56 12.90
CA GLY A 156 -6.87 20.08 14.06
C GLY A 156 -7.30 18.79 14.75
N LYS A 157 -8.32 18.08 14.27
CA LYS A 157 -8.72 16.76 14.75
C LYS A 157 -8.65 15.79 13.59
N SER A 158 -7.52 15.11 13.51
CA SER A 158 -7.31 13.92 12.69
C SER A 158 -8.31 12.86 13.13
N THR A 159 -9.49 12.83 12.51
CA THR A 159 -10.26 11.59 12.49
C THR A 159 -9.38 10.57 11.80
N PRO A 160 -9.20 9.37 12.40
CA PRO A 160 -8.42 8.33 11.77
C PRO A 160 -8.93 8.09 10.33
N PRO A 161 -8.02 7.84 9.38
CA PRO A 161 -8.41 7.56 8.01
C PRO A 161 -9.32 6.32 7.96
N PRO A 162 -10.31 6.29 7.05
CA PRO A 162 -11.23 5.18 6.96
C PRO A 162 -10.50 3.87 6.62
N PHE A 163 -10.94 2.79 7.28
CA PHE A 163 -10.54 1.43 6.96
C PHE A 163 -11.66 0.68 6.26
N VAL A 164 -11.31 0.02 5.16
CA VAL A 164 -12.20 -0.91 4.47
C VAL A 164 -11.65 -2.34 4.61
N GLY A 165 -12.21 -3.13 5.51
CA GLY A 165 -11.78 -4.51 5.76
C GLY A 165 -12.39 -5.52 4.79
N LYS A 166 -12.35 -6.79 5.22
CA LYS A 166 -12.84 -8.00 4.53
C LYS A 166 -11.96 -8.41 3.36
N ASP A 167 -10.88 -9.13 3.66
CA ASP A 167 -10.08 -9.78 2.62
C ASP A 167 -10.66 -11.14 2.21
N TYR A 168 -10.06 -11.75 1.20
CA TYR A 168 -10.42 -13.08 0.71
C TYR A 168 -10.52 -14.14 1.80
N ALA A 169 -9.61 -14.14 2.78
CA ALA A 169 -9.58 -15.11 3.87
C ALA A 169 -10.59 -14.80 4.98
N ASN A 170 -11.01 -13.54 5.10
CA ASN A 170 -11.86 -13.01 6.16
C ASN A 170 -13.04 -12.21 5.58
N PRO A 171 -13.86 -12.78 4.66
CA PRO A 171 -14.84 -11.99 3.90
C PRO A 171 -16.00 -11.44 4.75
N LYS A 172 -16.14 -11.91 5.99
CA LYS A 172 -17.23 -11.56 6.91
C LYS A 172 -16.81 -10.61 8.03
N THR A 173 -15.52 -10.30 8.18
CA THR A 173 -14.99 -9.51 9.30
C THR A 173 -14.17 -8.32 8.79
N GLU A 174 -14.25 -7.19 9.49
CA GLU A 174 -13.53 -5.96 9.14
C GLU A 174 -12.07 -6.03 9.60
N VAL A 175 -11.31 -6.96 9.03
CA VAL A 175 -9.90 -7.26 9.30
C VAL A 175 -9.22 -7.81 8.04
N CYS A 176 -7.89 -7.80 8.03
CA CYS A 176 -7.08 -8.43 7.00
C CYS A 176 -6.12 -9.47 7.61
N LYS A 177 -5.78 -10.47 6.82
CA LYS A 177 -4.69 -11.41 7.01
C LYS A 177 -3.35 -10.72 6.72
N TYR A 178 -2.33 -10.90 7.55
CA TYR A 178 -1.00 -10.30 7.38
C TYR A 178 0.10 -11.10 8.10
N TRP A 179 1.38 -10.89 7.77
CA TRP A 179 2.53 -11.64 8.34
C TRP A 179 3.53 -10.76 9.09
N SER A 180 3.95 -9.67 8.46
CA SER A 180 4.98 -8.77 9.00
C SER A 180 4.38 -7.77 9.98
N SER A 181 4.42 -6.48 9.67
CA SER A 181 3.80 -5.44 10.47
C SER A 181 2.44 -5.04 9.90
N ASN A 182 1.56 -4.57 10.77
CA ASN A 182 0.34 -3.88 10.42
C ASN A 182 0.53 -2.34 10.43
N LYS A 183 1.77 -1.85 10.46
CA LYS A 183 2.12 -0.43 10.49
C LYS A 183 3.18 -0.12 9.42
N VAL A 184 2.93 0.93 8.64
CA VAL A 184 3.88 1.46 7.66
C VAL A 184 5.11 2.02 8.38
N GLY A 185 6.30 1.77 7.82
CA GLY A 185 7.61 2.17 8.34
C GLY A 185 8.28 1.12 9.21
N ASP A 186 7.55 0.16 9.80
CA ASP A 186 8.13 -0.88 10.64
C ASP A 186 9.01 -1.86 9.83
N CYS A 187 8.73 -1.98 8.53
CA CYS A 187 9.49 -2.81 7.60
C CYS A 187 10.28 -1.97 6.58
N SER A 188 10.81 -0.82 7.01
CA SER A 188 11.72 0.02 6.24
C SER A 188 13.18 -0.27 6.57
N PHE A 189 14.03 -0.35 5.54
CA PHE A 189 15.43 -0.74 5.70
C PHE A 189 16.43 0.42 5.58
N GLY A 190 15.98 1.64 5.26
CA GLY A 190 16.85 2.81 5.16
C GLY A 190 18.12 2.56 4.33
N ASP A 191 19.28 2.85 4.90
CA ASP A 191 20.60 2.64 4.26
C ASP A 191 21.21 1.26 4.46
N ARG A 192 20.47 0.32 5.07
CA ARG A 192 20.98 -1.02 5.33
C ARG A 192 21.30 -1.74 4.00
N LYS A 193 22.23 -2.69 4.09
CA LYS A 193 22.60 -3.61 3.01
C LYS A 193 22.52 -5.05 3.52
N PRO A 194 22.14 -6.02 2.69
CA PRO A 194 22.15 -7.42 3.11
C PRO A 194 23.56 -7.84 3.53
N SER A 195 23.65 -8.85 4.40
CA SER A 195 24.89 -9.52 4.77
C SER A 195 24.80 -10.99 4.35
N PRO A 196 25.13 -11.29 3.08
CA PRO A 196 25.02 -12.63 2.52
C PRO A 196 25.75 -13.70 3.34
N VAL A 197 25.04 -14.78 3.65
CA VAL A 197 25.56 -16.01 4.24
C VAL A 197 25.31 -17.14 3.24
N ALA A 198 26.36 -17.89 2.92
CA ALA A 198 26.26 -19.02 1.98
C ALA A 198 25.22 -20.05 2.47
N GLY A 199 24.35 -20.50 1.55
CA GLY A 199 23.28 -21.45 1.87
C GLY A 199 22.04 -20.85 2.56
N ASN A 200 22.07 -19.57 2.95
CA ASN A 200 20.91 -18.88 3.52
C ASN A 200 20.34 -17.88 2.50
N LEU A 201 19.32 -18.29 1.74
CA LEU A 201 18.69 -17.43 0.72
C LEU A 201 18.20 -16.09 1.30
N LEU A 202 17.65 -16.10 2.52
CA LEU A 202 17.07 -14.89 3.12
C LEU A 202 18.13 -13.85 3.50
N SER A 203 19.37 -14.27 3.77
CA SER A 203 20.48 -13.35 4.06
C SER A 203 20.96 -12.54 2.85
N GLN A 204 20.54 -12.94 1.64
CA GLN A 204 20.89 -12.27 0.38
C GLN A 204 20.08 -10.98 0.16
N SER A 205 19.01 -10.79 0.94
CA SER A 205 18.14 -9.62 0.90
C SER A 205 18.01 -9.01 2.30
N LEU A 206 17.54 -7.76 2.37
CA LEU A 206 17.08 -7.17 3.62
C LEU A 206 15.68 -7.67 3.99
N GLU A 207 14.95 -8.17 3.00
CA GLU A 207 13.71 -8.91 3.19
C GLU A 207 13.97 -10.40 3.46
N PRO A 208 13.06 -11.10 4.16
CA PRO A 208 11.83 -10.57 4.77
C PRO A 208 12.14 -9.71 6.00
N CYS A 209 11.37 -8.65 6.24
CA CYS A 209 11.55 -7.83 7.45
C CYS A 209 11.22 -8.60 8.74
N VAL A 210 10.42 -9.66 8.63
CA VAL A 210 10.03 -10.55 9.73
C VAL A 210 10.15 -12.00 9.28
N VAL A 211 10.93 -12.77 10.03
CA VAL A 211 10.91 -14.24 10.03
C VAL A 211 10.37 -14.66 11.39
N ASN A 212 9.13 -15.16 11.46
CA ASN A 212 8.61 -15.67 12.73
C ASN A 212 9.29 -17.01 13.06
N ALA A 213 10.27 -16.99 13.95
CA ALA A 213 11.05 -18.17 14.36
C ALA A 213 10.30 -19.13 15.30
N SER A 214 9.16 -18.71 15.90
CA SER A 214 8.34 -19.61 16.71
C SER A 214 7.44 -20.48 15.84
N SER A 215 7.26 -21.74 16.24
CA SER A 215 6.46 -22.75 15.56
C SER A 215 4.95 -22.42 15.47
N SER A 216 4.49 -21.27 15.95
CA SER A 216 3.08 -20.92 16.14
C SER A 216 2.57 -19.65 15.43
N ALA A 217 3.41 -18.83 14.79
CA ALA A 217 2.93 -17.60 14.13
C ALA A 217 2.98 -17.74 12.59
N GLY A 218 1.96 -18.39 12.04
CA GLY A 218 1.55 -18.26 10.65
C GLY A 218 0.97 -16.87 10.36
N SER A 219 0.06 -16.78 9.40
CA SER A 219 -0.66 -15.53 9.16
C SER A 219 -1.39 -15.03 10.43
N ARG A 220 -1.38 -13.71 10.63
CA ARG A 220 -2.11 -12.98 11.67
C ARG A 220 -3.35 -12.35 11.06
N VAL A 221 -4.32 -11.99 11.90
CA VAL A 221 -5.53 -11.28 11.47
C VAL A 221 -5.67 -10.03 12.30
N GLY A 222 -5.94 -8.90 11.66
CA GLY A 222 -6.08 -7.65 12.39
C GLY A 222 -6.43 -6.45 11.54
N LYS A 223 -6.45 -5.32 12.22
CA LYS A 223 -6.55 -4.02 11.59
C LYS A 223 -5.17 -3.40 11.47
N PRO A 224 -4.98 -2.55 10.49
CA PRO A 224 -3.78 -1.76 10.36
C PRO A 224 -3.69 -0.66 11.46
N PHE A 225 -2.47 -0.29 11.83
CA PHE A 225 -2.18 0.58 12.97
C PHE A 225 -2.52 2.04 12.68
N GLY A 226 -3.19 2.71 13.62
CA GLY A 226 -3.50 4.15 13.53
C GLY A 226 -4.82 4.48 12.81
N TYR A 227 -5.75 3.53 12.77
CA TYR A 227 -7.08 3.63 12.16
C TYR A 227 -8.18 3.54 13.20
#